data_AF-A0A1Y4C534-F1
#
_entry.id   AF-A0A1Y4C534-F1
#
_cell.length_a   1.000
_cell.length_b   1.000
_cell.length_c   1.000
_cell.angle_alpha   90.00
_cell.angle_beta   90.00
_cell.angle_gamma   90.00
#
_symmetry.space_group_name_H-M   'P 1'
#
loop_
_entity.id
_entity.type
_entity.pdbx_description
1 polymer ?
#
loop_
_entity_poly.entity_id
_entity_poly.type
_entity_poly.pdbx_seq_one_letter_code
_entity_poly.pdbx_strand_id
1 'polypeptide(L)'
;MGPTKRPAKMNETIIQQLTTEIDNAFSPEKAVEIGILTVKTANQTVTDASTRPDPTQLYLELWYEGEVCCLFADSNLGKSIFAVQMADEIARTRNVLYVDCELSDKQFQLRYCNPETGERHIFPEGLYRAEINPYAIGAEGYEEHIINDIEAAAQRLQCQTIIIDNLTYLCNASDKSVDAGIFMMKLMALKKKCGLSLLIIAHTPKRDLSSPITQNHLAGSKKLYNFFDSVFAIGMSAKDNRLRYIKQVKVRAGAFKYDASNVLVYEIDKEQGFLKFNFREYATEEEHLRHREAQQINETEIRVLELSKQGLSCRKIAEETGLSKSTVGNIIKRNKEQVSTVQQTPIPDGQMDSGQTQQENEPTLL
;
A
#
# COMPACT_ATOMS: atom_id res chain seq x y z
N MET A 1 -71.96 51.27 -24.92
CA MET A 1 -71.37 49.96 -25.26
C MET A 1 -70.14 49.75 -24.39
N GLY A 2 -70.11 48.70 -23.57
CA GLY A 2 -68.86 48.01 -23.23
C GLY A 2 -68.80 46.71 -24.05
N PRO A 3 -67.82 45.81 -23.85
CA PRO A 3 -66.67 45.87 -22.92
C PRO A 3 -65.44 46.44 -23.70
N THR A 4 -64.15 46.19 -23.48
CA THR A 4 -63.41 45.27 -22.58
C THR A 4 -62.04 45.86 -22.22
N LYS A 5 -61.52 45.58 -21.02
CA LYS A 5 -60.10 45.77 -20.66
C LYS A 5 -59.61 44.59 -19.79
N ARG A 6 -58.97 43.60 -20.42
CA ARG A 6 -58.04 42.57 -19.88
C ARG A 6 -57.61 41.71 -21.08
N PRO A 7 -56.30 41.47 -21.29
CA PRO A 7 -55.68 40.33 -20.60
C PRO A 7 -54.24 40.54 -20.08
N ALA A 8 -53.63 41.73 -20.18
CA ALA A 8 -52.21 41.95 -19.87
C ALA A 8 -51.74 41.38 -18.51
N LYS A 9 -52.47 41.69 -17.42
CA LYS A 9 -52.15 41.20 -16.07
C LYS A 9 -52.18 39.68 -15.91
N MET A 10 -52.89 38.94 -16.77
CA MET A 10 -52.98 37.48 -16.66
C MET A 10 -51.71 36.80 -17.19
N ASN A 11 -51.15 37.35 -18.27
CA ASN A 11 -49.91 36.85 -18.86
C ASN A 11 -48.69 37.12 -17.95
N GLU A 12 -48.62 38.29 -17.29
CA GLU A 12 -47.55 38.58 -16.32
C GLU A 12 -47.54 37.58 -15.16
N THR A 13 -48.72 37.24 -14.61
CA THR A 13 -48.84 36.24 -13.53
C THR A 13 -48.42 34.85 -13.99
N ILE A 14 -48.82 34.43 -15.20
CA ILE A 14 -48.43 33.12 -15.78
C ILE A 14 -46.92 33.07 -16.04
N ILE A 15 -46.32 34.14 -16.58
CA ILE A 15 -44.86 34.22 -16.80
C ILE A 15 -44.11 34.18 -15.47
N GLN A 16 -44.57 34.91 -14.44
CA GLN A 16 -43.99 34.84 -13.10
C GLN A 16 -44.12 33.44 -12.48
N GLN A 17 -45.27 32.78 -12.63
CA GLN A 17 -45.47 31.40 -12.14
C GLN A 17 -44.54 30.42 -12.84
N LEU A 18 -44.45 30.46 -14.18
CA LEU A 18 -43.52 29.62 -14.95
C LEU A 18 -42.05 29.90 -14.61
N THR A 19 -41.68 31.16 -14.40
CA THR A 19 -40.31 31.52 -13.99
C THR A 19 -40.02 31.00 -12.58
N THR A 20 -40.99 31.11 -11.66
CA THR A 20 -40.86 30.57 -10.29
C THR A 20 -40.82 29.04 -10.27
N GLU A 21 -41.57 28.35 -11.14
CA GLU A 21 -41.50 26.89 -11.29
C GLU A 21 -40.17 26.43 -11.89
N ILE A 22 -39.63 27.17 -12.87
CA ILE A 22 -38.29 26.93 -13.43
C ILE A 22 -37.21 27.19 -12.36
N ASP A 23 -37.27 28.31 -11.63
CA ASP A 23 -36.31 28.64 -10.57
C ASP A 23 -36.39 27.68 -9.37
N ASN A 24 -37.56 27.07 -9.12
CA ASN A 24 -37.71 26.01 -8.13
C ASN A 24 -37.20 24.65 -8.64
N ALA A 25 -37.39 24.34 -9.94
CA ALA A 25 -36.86 23.13 -10.57
C ALA A 25 -35.34 23.18 -10.80
N PHE A 26 -34.77 24.38 -10.93
CA PHE A 26 -33.32 24.65 -11.05
C PHE A 26 -32.67 25.14 -9.76
N SER A 27 -33.41 25.31 -8.67
CA SER A 27 -32.81 25.49 -7.35
C SER A 27 -32.06 24.20 -6.99
N PRO A 28 -30.72 24.21 -6.86
CA PRO A 28 -29.99 23.01 -6.48
C PRO A 28 -30.49 22.58 -5.10
N GLU A 29 -31.04 21.37 -5.01
CA GLU A 29 -31.53 20.81 -3.76
C GLU A 29 -30.38 20.80 -2.76
N LYS A 30 -30.43 21.75 -1.81
CA LYS A 30 -29.40 21.92 -0.80
C LYS A 30 -29.29 20.65 0.02
N ALA A 31 -28.06 20.29 0.39
CA ALA A 31 -27.82 19.13 1.22
C ALA A 31 -28.67 19.17 2.50
N VAL A 32 -29.33 18.06 2.79
CA VAL A 32 -30.23 17.88 3.93
C VAL A 32 -29.50 17.07 4.99
N GLU A 33 -29.39 17.62 6.21
CA GLU A 33 -28.82 16.90 7.35
C GLU A 33 -29.88 15.98 7.98
N ILE A 34 -29.63 14.67 7.98
CA ILE A 34 -30.48 13.65 8.60
C ILE A 34 -29.64 12.90 9.64
N GLY A 35 -29.71 13.35 10.89
CA GLY A 35 -28.90 12.81 11.99
C GLY A 35 -27.42 13.13 11.79
N ILE A 36 -26.61 12.10 11.51
CA ILE A 36 -25.16 12.23 11.20
C ILE A 36 -24.85 12.23 9.69
N LEU A 37 -25.88 12.28 8.84
CA LEU A 37 -25.77 12.14 7.39
C LEU A 37 -26.07 13.46 6.68
N THR A 38 -25.07 14.01 5.99
CA THR A 38 -25.25 15.02 4.94
C THR A 38 -25.76 14.35 3.67
N VAL A 39 -27.05 14.48 3.35
CA VAL A 39 -27.71 13.83 2.21
C VAL A 39 -27.88 14.80 1.05
N LYS A 40 -27.46 14.39 -0.15
CA LYS A 40 -27.74 15.06 -1.43
C LYS A 40 -27.80 14.03 -2.55
N THR A 41 -28.37 14.40 -3.70
CA THR A 41 -28.40 13.50 -4.86
C THR A 41 -26.99 13.17 -5.37
N ALA A 42 -26.83 12.02 -6.03
CA ALA A 42 -25.55 11.65 -6.65
C ALA A 42 -25.11 12.67 -7.73
N ASN A 43 -26.06 13.17 -8.51
CA ASN A 43 -25.81 14.21 -9.51
C ASN A 43 -25.33 15.51 -8.86
N GLN A 44 -26.00 15.99 -7.80
CA GLN A 44 -25.54 17.17 -7.05
C GLN A 44 -24.16 16.93 -6.42
N THR A 45 -23.85 15.70 -6.01
CA THR A 45 -22.51 15.34 -5.52
C THR A 45 -21.43 15.53 -6.58
N VAL A 46 -21.68 15.10 -7.82
CA VAL A 46 -20.75 15.29 -8.95
C VAL A 46 -20.63 16.76 -9.32
N THR A 47 -21.75 17.49 -9.45
CA THR A 47 -21.75 18.93 -9.77
C THR A 47 -21.02 19.77 -8.73
N ASP A 48 -21.28 19.54 -7.43
CA ASP A 48 -20.53 20.22 -6.36
C ASP A 48 -19.04 19.85 -6.42
N ALA A 49 -18.73 18.59 -6.71
CA ALA A 49 -17.35 18.12 -6.75
C ALA A 49 -16.55 18.74 -7.90
N SER A 50 -17.13 18.93 -9.09
CA SER A 50 -16.45 19.51 -10.24
C SER A 50 -16.03 20.98 -10.07
N THR A 51 -16.49 21.65 -9.01
CA THR A 51 -16.04 23.03 -8.67
C THR A 51 -14.73 23.06 -7.87
N ARG A 52 -14.25 21.90 -7.41
CA ARG A 52 -13.01 21.76 -6.63
C ARG A 52 -11.89 21.20 -7.50
N PRO A 53 -10.63 21.56 -7.26
CA PRO A 53 -9.50 20.99 -7.99
C PRO A 53 -9.38 19.49 -7.71
N ASP A 54 -8.88 18.75 -8.70
CA ASP A 54 -8.50 17.35 -8.53
C ASP A 54 -7.31 17.22 -7.54
N PRO A 55 -7.24 16.15 -6.74
CA PRO A 55 -6.12 15.92 -5.82
C PRO A 55 -4.77 15.89 -6.55
N THR A 56 -3.82 16.68 -6.07
CA THR A 56 -2.48 16.68 -6.68
C THR A 56 -1.67 15.44 -6.28
N GLN A 57 -0.78 15.01 -7.16
CA GLN A 57 0.22 13.98 -6.85
C GLN A 57 1.28 14.58 -5.92
N LEU A 58 1.46 14.01 -4.72
CA LEU A 58 2.40 14.55 -3.74
C LEU A 58 3.82 14.04 -3.98
N TYR A 59 4.00 12.74 -4.20
CA TYR A 59 5.32 12.17 -4.44
C TYR A 59 5.22 10.87 -5.24
N LEU A 60 5.61 10.93 -6.52
CA LEU A 60 5.36 9.88 -7.52
C LEU A 60 3.88 9.42 -7.50
N GLU A 61 3.52 8.36 -8.22
CA GLU A 61 2.21 7.74 -8.11
C GLU A 61 2.01 6.97 -6.77
N LEU A 62 2.87 7.19 -5.76
CA LEU A 62 2.83 6.51 -4.46
C LEU A 62 1.86 7.17 -3.46
N TRP A 63 1.66 8.49 -3.55
CA TRP A 63 0.87 9.25 -2.59
C TRP A 63 0.20 10.47 -3.25
N TYR A 64 -1.12 10.60 -3.05
CA TYR A 64 -1.91 11.73 -3.52
C TYR A 64 -2.43 12.61 -2.36
N GLU A 65 -2.76 13.85 -2.71
CA GLU A 65 -3.35 14.81 -1.80
C GLU A 65 -4.68 14.31 -1.21
N GLY A 66 -4.86 14.53 0.09
CA GLY A 66 -6.04 14.02 0.80
C GLY A 66 -6.10 12.50 0.93
N GLU A 67 -4.99 11.77 0.77
CA GLU A 67 -4.88 10.35 1.16
C GLU A 67 -4.27 10.17 2.56
N VAL A 68 -4.66 9.07 3.22
CA VAL A 68 -3.87 8.46 4.31
C VAL A 68 -3.02 7.34 3.71
N CYS A 69 -1.77 7.65 3.40
CA CYS A 69 -0.81 6.70 2.85
C CYS A 69 -0.06 5.95 3.97
N CYS A 70 0.36 4.71 3.70
CA CYS A 70 1.28 3.97 4.57
C CYS A 70 2.54 3.52 3.85
N LEU A 71 3.69 3.81 4.44
CA LEU A 71 4.98 3.24 4.09
C LEU A 71 5.36 2.18 5.13
N PHE A 72 5.54 0.93 4.70
CA PHE A 72 6.02 -0.14 5.58
C PHE A 72 7.28 -0.83 5.06
N ALA A 73 8.14 -1.28 5.96
CA ALA A 73 9.35 -2.04 5.64
C ALA A 73 9.99 -2.62 6.90
N ASP A 74 10.85 -3.61 6.71
CA ASP A 74 11.72 -4.13 7.75
C ASP A 74 12.62 -3.02 8.34
N SER A 75 13.14 -3.25 9.55
CA SER A 75 14.07 -2.33 10.19
C SER A 75 15.33 -2.10 9.34
N ASN A 76 15.86 -0.88 9.38
CA ASN A 76 17.08 -0.46 8.69
C ASN A 76 17.04 -0.49 7.14
N LEU A 77 15.87 -0.67 6.52
CA LEU A 77 15.72 -0.56 5.06
C LEU A 77 15.62 0.89 4.52
N GLY A 78 15.64 1.89 5.40
CA GLY A 78 15.69 3.31 5.00
C GLY A 78 14.34 4.04 4.98
N LYS A 79 13.30 3.55 5.67
CA LYS A 79 11.96 4.18 5.74
C LYS A 79 12.00 5.70 5.98
N SER A 80 12.64 6.12 7.08
CA SER A 80 12.79 7.54 7.44
C SER A 80 13.60 8.33 6.42
N ILE A 81 14.60 7.70 5.78
CA ILE A 81 15.42 8.35 4.75
C ILE A 81 14.56 8.67 3.53
N PHE A 82 13.79 7.68 3.06
CA PHE A 82 12.84 7.87 1.96
C PHE A 82 11.76 8.88 2.32
N ALA A 83 11.20 8.82 3.54
CA ALA A 83 10.17 9.74 3.98
C ALA A 83 10.67 11.18 4.15
N VAL A 84 11.91 11.41 4.62
CA VAL A 84 12.52 12.75 4.64
C VAL A 84 12.82 13.24 3.22
N GLN A 85 13.20 12.36 2.29
CA GLN A 85 13.33 12.72 0.86
C GLN A 85 11.97 13.11 0.25
N MET A 86 10.89 12.39 0.56
CA MET A 86 9.53 12.78 0.17
C MET A 86 9.16 14.14 0.76
N ALA A 87 9.49 14.37 2.04
CA ALA A 87 9.26 15.64 2.72
C ALA A 87 10.03 16.79 2.06
N ASP A 88 11.30 16.59 1.74
CA ASP A 88 12.17 17.57 1.07
C ASP A 88 11.66 17.95 -0.33
N GLU A 89 11.15 16.98 -1.10
CA GLU A 89 10.59 17.25 -2.42
C GLU A 89 9.26 18.04 -2.32
N ILE A 90 8.33 17.58 -1.48
CA ILE A 90 7.03 18.23 -1.29
C ILE A 90 7.20 19.65 -0.71
N ALA A 91 8.12 19.83 0.25
CA ALA A 91 8.39 21.09 0.93
C ALA A 91 8.89 22.23 0.01
N ARG A 92 9.27 21.92 -1.23
CA ARG A 92 9.59 22.92 -2.27
C ARG A 92 8.35 23.65 -2.80
N THR A 93 7.15 23.14 -2.53
CA THR A 93 5.88 23.68 -3.07
C THR A 93 4.79 23.95 -2.02
N ARG A 94 4.83 23.27 -0.86
CA ARG A 94 3.84 23.41 0.21
C ARG A 94 4.43 23.02 1.57
N ASN A 95 3.88 23.51 2.67
CA ASN A 95 4.41 23.22 4.00
C ASN A 95 4.17 21.75 4.42
N VAL A 96 5.21 21.12 4.97
CA VAL A 96 5.23 19.72 5.42
C VAL A 96 5.62 19.66 6.90
N LEU A 97 4.86 18.92 7.70
CA LEU A 97 5.21 18.58 9.08
C LEU A 97 5.71 17.14 9.16
N TYR A 98 7.01 16.95 9.43
CA TYR A 98 7.62 15.66 9.72
C TYR A 98 7.67 15.44 11.23
N VAL A 99 6.82 14.55 11.74
CA VAL A 99 6.79 14.13 13.15
C VAL A 99 7.77 12.97 13.32
N ASP A 100 8.92 13.26 13.93
CA ASP A 100 10.01 12.33 14.21
C ASP A 100 9.87 11.81 15.65
N CYS A 101 9.54 10.52 15.77
CA CYS A 101 9.39 9.83 17.05
C CYS A 101 10.59 8.93 17.38
N GLU A 102 11.55 8.74 16.45
CA GLU A 102 12.62 7.74 16.57
C GLU A 102 14.02 8.38 16.73
N LEU A 103 14.29 9.52 16.09
CA LEU A 103 15.63 10.12 16.07
C LEU A 103 15.75 11.38 16.91
N SER A 104 16.92 11.59 17.52
CA SER A 104 17.31 12.90 18.03
C SER A 104 17.82 13.83 16.93
N ASP A 105 17.77 15.13 17.20
CA ASP A 105 18.35 16.22 16.41
C ASP A 105 19.76 15.90 15.89
N LYS A 106 20.62 15.33 16.74
CA LYS A 106 21.99 14.95 16.39
C LYS A 106 22.04 13.75 15.45
N GLN A 107 21.19 12.75 15.64
CA GLN A 107 21.09 11.60 14.73
C GLN A 107 20.54 12.03 13.36
N PHE A 108 19.58 12.94 13.33
CA PHE A 108 19.07 13.55 12.10
C PHE A 108 20.17 14.35 11.39
N GLN A 109 20.89 15.23 12.11
CA GLN A 109 22.01 16.01 11.59
C GLN A 109 23.13 15.13 10.99
N LEU A 110 23.45 14.00 11.60
CA LEU A 110 24.45 13.06 11.08
C LEU A 110 24.00 12.36 9.77
N ARG A 111 22.69 12.23 9.51
CA ARG A 111 22.19 11.74 8.21
C ARG A 111 22.35 12.79 7.12
N TYR A 112 22.22 14.08 7.44
CA TYR A 112 22.13 15.17 6.46
C TYR A 112 23.32 16.14 6.45
N CYS A 113 24.44 15.71 7.04
CA CYS A 113 25.75 16.33 6.89
C CYS A 113 26.80 15.30 6.48
N ASN A 114 27.79 15.74 5.70
CA ASN A 114 29.03 15.02 5.44
C ASN A 114 29.98 15.23 6.65
N PRO A 115 30.43 14.16 7.33
CA PRO A 115 31.29 14.30 8.50
C PRO A 115 32.74 14.72 8.17
N GLU A 116 33.20 14.52 6.93
CA GLU A 116 34.56 14.82 6.50
C GLU A 116 34.68 16.25 5.97
N THR A 117 33.72 16.70 5.14
CA THR A 117 33.75 18.04 4.53
C THR A 117 32.99 19.09 5.34
N GLY A 118 32.13 18.68 6.28
CA GLY A 118 31.21 19.58 7.00
C GLY A 118 30.04 20.10 6.15
N GLU A 119 29.96 19.70 4.88
CA GLU A 119 28.88 20.04 3.95
C GLU A 119 27.54 19.52 4.49
N ARG A 120 26.49 20.35 4.42
CA ARG A 120 25.15 20.00 4.90
C ARG A 120 24.13 20.17 3.79
N HIS A 121 23.17 19.26 3.73
CA HIS A 121 21.98 19.47 2.91
C HIS A 121 21.19 20.67 3.42
N ILE A 122 20.64 21.45 2.50
CA ILE A 122 19.79 22.60 2.81
C ILE A 122 18.35 22.25 2.46
N PHE A 123 17.57 21.92 3.48
CA PHE A 123 16.14 21.65 3.35
C PHE A 123 15.36 22.93 2.98
N PRO A 124 14.23 22.83 2.24
CA PRO A 124 13.31 23.94 2.01
C PRO A 124 12.74 24.50 3.32
N GLU A 125 12.47 25.81 3.36
CA GLU A 125 11.92 26.49 4.54
C GLU A 125 10.54 25.97 4.97
N GLY A 126 9.77 25.37 4.04
CA GLY A 126 8.48 24.73 4.30
C GLY A 126 8.57 23.35 4.96
N LEU A 127 9.76 22.79 5.21
CA LEU A 127 9.93 21.52 5.91
C LEU A 127 10.13 21.74 7.41
N TYR A 128 9.09 21.46 8.19
CA TYR A 128 9.13 21.53 9.64
C TYR A 128 9.32 20.13 10.23
N ARG A 129 10.37 19.93 11.02
CA ARG A 129 10.57 18.71 11.82
C ARG A 129 10.13 18.96 13.27
N ALA A 130 9.30 18.08 13.81
CA ALA A 130 8.88 18.06 15.20
C ALA A 130 9.35 16.77 15.88
N GLU A 131 9.86 16.88 17.10
CA GLU A 131 10.17 15.72 17.96
C GLU A 131 9.10 15.57 19.05
N ILE A 132 8.78 14.35 19.43
CA ILE A 132 7.93 14.09 20.61
C ILE A 132 8.76 14.30 21.88
N ASN A 133 8.25 15.10 22.82
CA ASN A 133 8.87 15.26 24.14
C ASN A 133 8.90 13.90 24.87
N PRO A 134 10.08 13.31 25.16
CA PRO A 134 10.18 11.97 25.73
C PRO A 134 9.57 11.89 27.14
N TYR A 135 9.48 13.00 27.87
CA TYR A 135 8.85 13.07 29.19
C TYR A 135 7.31 13.10 29.14
N ALA A 136 6.71 13.32 27.97
CA ALA A 136 5.26 13.26 27.77
C ALA A 136 4.78 11.84 27.38
N ILE A 137 5.68 10.96 26.93
CA ILE A 137 5.34 9.60 26.49
C ILE A 137 4.82 8.80 27.69
N GLY A 138 3.63 8.19 27.54
CA GLY A 138 3.00 7.40 28.59
C GLY A 138 2.22 8.20 29.64
N ALA A 139 2.12 9.53 29.49
CA ALA A 139 1.21 10.33 30.29
C ALA A 139 -0.26 9.94 30.06
N GLU A 140 -1.12 10.17 31.06
CA GLU A 140 -2.56 10.00 30.91
C GLU A 140 -3.08 10.90 29.77
N GLY A 141 -3.94 10.38 28.91
CA GLY A 141 -4.46 11.11 27.75
C GLY A 141 -3.45 11.35 26.60
N TYR A 142 -2.24 10.76 26.64
CA TYR A 142 -1.19 10.97 25.62
C TYR A 142 -1.68 10.89 24.16
N GLU A 143 -2.52 9.89 23.82
CA GLU A 143 -3.07 9.73 22.47
C GLU A 143 -4.00 10.87 22.02
N GLU A 144 -4.61 11.59 22.96
CA GLU A 144 -5.44 12.75 22.67
C GLU A 144 -4.59 14.02 22.61
N HIS A 145 -3.64 14.17 23.54
CA HIS A 145 -2.67 15.27 23.51
C HIS A 145 -1.89 15.29 22.19
N ILE A 146 -1.33 14.17 21.74
CA ILE A 146 -0.53 14.14 20.50
C ILE A 146 -1.35 14.45 19.25
N ILE A 147 -2.63 14.04 19.19
CA ILE A 147 -3.54 14.41 18.09
C ILE A 147 -3.83 15.92 18.09
N ASN A 148 -4.10 16.49 19.27
CA ASN A 148 -4.38 17.92 19.42
C ASN A 148 -3.14 18.77 19.14
N ASP A 149 -1.95 18.31 19.53
CA ASP A 149 -0.67 18.99 19.27
C ASP A 149 -0.30 18.92 17.78
N ILE A 150 -0.54 17.78 17.11
CA ILE A 150 -0.41 17.67 15.64
C ILE A 150 -1.39 18.61 14.93
N GLU A 151 -2.66 18.69 15.38
CA GLU A 151 -3.63 19.65 14.84
C GLU A 151 -3.15 21.11 15.02
N ALA A 152 -2.73 21.47 16.22
CA ALA A 152 -2.27 22.83 16.54
C ALA A 152 -1.00 23.20 15.77
N ALA A 153 -0.05 22.27 15.60
CA ALA A 153 1.14 22.46 14.79
C ALA A 153 0.79 22.63 13.31
N ALA A 154 -0.07 21.76 12.76
CA ALA A 154 -0.51 21.83 11.38
C ALA A 154 -1.23 23.16 11.06
N GLN A 155 -2.10 23.63 11.95
CA GLN A 155 -2.79 24.92 11.80
C GLN A 155 -1.82 26.10 11.91
N ARG A 156 -0.93 26.11 12.92
CA ARG A 156 0.03 27.21 13.16
C ARG A 156 1.07 27.34 12.05
N LEU A 157 1.54 26.22 11.52
CA LEU A 157 2.56 26.16 10.45
C LEU A 157 1.94 26.08 9.05
N GLN A 158 0.61 26.07 8.95
CA GLN A 158 -0.14 25.93 7.70
C GLN A 158 0.23 24.65 6.90
N CYS A 159 0.59 23.57 7.59
CA CYS A 159 0.93 22.30 6.98
C CYS A 159 -0.33 21.49 6.65
N GLN A 160 -0.57 21.26 5.36
CA GLN A 160 -1.59 20.31 4.89
C GLN A 160 -1.01 18.91 4.61
N THR A 161 0.31 18.76 4.63
CA THR A 161 1.01 17.48 4.47
C THR A 161 1.71 17.11 5.77
N ILE A 162 1.44 15.92 6.31
CA ILE A 162 2.04 15.44 7.56
C ILE A 162 2.62 14.06 7.34
N ILE A 163 3.85 13.85 7.79
CA ILE A 163 4.54 12.56 7.82
C ILE A 163 4.75 12.16 9.29
N ILE A 164 4.48 10.90 9.62
CA ILE A 164 4.59 10.35 10.98
C ILE A 164 5.54 9.16 10.95
N ASP A 165 6.71 9.30 11.59
CA ASP A 165 7.72 8.24 11.74
C ASP A 165 7.99 7.95 13.22
N ASN A 166 7.41 6.94 13.88
CA ASN A 166 6.61 5.83 13.38
C ASN A 166 5.32 5.68 14.20
N LEU A 167 4.28 5.07 13.62
CA LEU A 167 2.97 4.85 14.28
C LEU A 167 3.09 4.16 15.65
N THR A 168 4.09 3.31 15.87
CA THR A 168 4.30 2.61 17.15
C THR A 168 4.41 3.55 18.35
N TYR A 169 5.01 4.74 18.19
CA TYR A 169 5.14 5.74 19.27
C TYR A 169 3.85 6.50 19.58
N LEU A 170 2.83 6.38 18.73
CA LEU A 170 1.55 7.05 18.92
C LEU A 170 0.50 6.17 19.60
N CYS A 171 0.76 4.87 19.74
CA CYS A 171 -0.15 3.89 20.35
C CYS A 171 0.60 3.14 21.46
N ASN A 172 0.72 3.75 22.64
CA ASN A 172 1.45 3.18 23.79
C ASN A 172 0.81 1.88 24.34
N ALA A 173 -0.44 1.55 23.97
CA ALA A 173 -1.11 0.30 24.30
C ALA A 173 -0.76 -0.83 23.30
N SER A 174 0.51 -1.24 23.31
CA SER A 174 1.18 -2.03 22.27
C SER A 174 0.66 -3.46 21.96
N ASP A 175 -0.38 -3.96 22.64
CA ASP A 175 -0.95 -5.31 22.43
C ASP A 175 -2.44 -5.34 22.02
N LYS A 176 -3.13 -4.20 21.94
CA LYS A 176 -4.58 -4.17 21.65
C LYS A 176 -4.88 -3.56 20.29
N SER A 177 -5.20 -4.42 19.32
CA SER A 177 -5.64 -4.06 17.95
C SER A 177 -6.91 -3.18 17.86
N VAL A 178 -7.54 -2.85 18.99
CA VAL A 178 -8.67 -1.93 19.11
C VAL A 178 -8.17 -0.49 19.24
N ASP A 179 -7.16 -0.25 20.07
CA ASP A 179 -6.72 1.09 20.48
C ASP A 179 -6.06 1.81 19.29
N ALA A 180 -5.18 1.12 18.56
CA ALA A 180 -4.64 1.60 17.29
C ALA A 180 -5.73 1.88 16.22
N GLY A 181 -6.88 1.18 16.28
CA GLY A 181 -8.03 1.46 15.41
C GLY A 181 -8.73 2.77 15.77
N ILE A 182 -8.91 3.04 17.07
CA ILE A 182 -9.46 4.30 17.58
C ILE A 182 -8.53 5.47 17.24
N PHE A 183 -7.21 5.27 17.38
CA PHE A 183 -6.21 6.27 17.00
C PHE A 183 -6.28 6.62 15.50
N MET A 184 -6.36 5.61 14.63
CA MET A 184 -6.56 5.84 13.19
C MET A 184 -7.88 6.54 12.87
N MET A 185 -8.97 6.27 13.61
CA MET A 185 -10.23 7.01 13.47
C MET A 185 -10.08 8.49 13.87
N LYS A 186 -9.33 8.80 14.95
CA LYS A 186 -9.00 10.19 15.33
C LYS A 186 -8.20 10.89 14.23
N LEU A 187 -7.18 10.23 13.68
CA LEU A 187 -6.41 10.75 12.53
C LEU A 187 -7.28 10.97 11.28
N MET A 188 -8.22 10.07 10.97
CA MET A 188 -9.18 10.27 9.87
C MET A 188 -10.13 11.47 10.09
N ALA A 189 -10.58 11.67 11.33
CA ALA A 189 -11.40 12.83 11.67
C ALA A 189 -10.60 14.13 11.49
N LEU A 190 -9.35 14.17 11.98
CA LEU A 190 -8.43 15.30 11.81
C LEU A 190 -8.13 15.57 10.32
N LYS A 191 -7.83 14.52 9.54
CA LYS A 191 -7.66 14.55 8.07
C LYS A 191 -8.83 15.25 7.39
N LYS A 192 -10.07 14.83 7.70
CA LYS A 192 -11.29 15.40 7.11
C LYS A 192 -11.56 16.83 7.59
N LYS A 193 -11.25 17.15 8.86
CA LYS A 193 -11.46 18.47 9.48
C LYS A 193 -10.53 19.54 8.91
N CYS A 194 -9.24 19.20 8.72
CA CYS A 194 -8.21 20.15 8.32
C CYS A 194 -7.73 20.00 6.85
N GLY A 195 -8.30 19.06 6.09
CA GLY A 195 -7.92 18.82 4.69
C GLY A 195 -6.52 18.23 4.52
N LEU A 196 -6.11 17.33 5.44
CA LEU A 196 -4.73 16.84 5.49
C LEU A 196 -4.48 15.66 4.55
N SER A 197 -3.23 15.57 4.12
CA SER A 197 -2.61 14.39 3.55
C SER A 197 -1.68 13.80 4.60
N LEU A 198 -1.82 12.51 4.92
CA LEU A 198 -1.04 11.84 5.96
C LEU A 198 -0.19 10.71 5.36
N LEU A 199 1.12 10.69 5.63
CA LEU A 199 1.97 9.51 5.41
C LEU A 199 2.35 8.91 6.76
N ILE A 200 1.95 7.67 6.98
CA ILE A 200 2.15 6.96 8.24
C ILE A 200 3.17 5.84 8.01
N ILE A 201 4.32 5.97 8.64
CA ILE A 201 5.34 4.93 8.60
C ILE A 201 4.98 3.84 9.62
N ALA A 202 5.07 2.59 9.19
CA ALA A 202 4.81 1.41 10.02
C ALA A 202 6.00 0.44 10.00
N HIS A 203 6.32 -0.16 11.14
CA HIS A 203 7.24 -1.29 11.20
C HIS A 203 6.58 -2.58 10.70
N THR A 204 7.36 -3.48 10.10
CA THR A 204 6.98 -4.87 9.85
C THR A 204 7.90 -5.83 10.62
N PRO A 205 7.41 -7.03 10.98
CA PRO A 205 8.28 -8.12 11.40
C PRO A 205 9.28 -8.44 10.27
N LYS A 206 10.47 -8.92 10.63
CA LYS A 206 11.49 -9.34 9.64
C LYS A 206 10.93 -10.38 8.68
N ARG A 207 11.14 -10.17 7.39
CA ARG A 207 10.56 -10.98 6.30
C ARG A 207 11.56 -12.00 5.74
N ASP A 208 11.03 -13.10 5.19
CA ASP A 208 11.82 -13.98 4.32
C ASP A 208 12.01 -13.29 2.95
N LEU A 209 13.25 -13.13 2.52
CA LEU A 209 13.59 -12.50 1.22
C LEU A 209 13.20 -13.38 0.02
N SER A 210 12.80 -14.64 0.23
CA SER A 210 12.32 -15.54 -0.82
C SER A 210 10.80 -15.45 -1.10
N SER A 211 10.05 -14.62 -0.36
CA SER A 211 8.63 -14.34 -0.67
C SER A 211 8.45 -13.00 -1.38
N PRO A 212 7.37 -12.77 -2.15
CA PRO A 212 6.98 -11.44 -2.61
C PRO A 212 6.37 -10.57 -1.49
N ILE A 213 6.49 -9.24 -1.56
CA ILE A 213 5.79 -8.34 -0.64
C ILE A 213 4.31 -8.28 -0.99
N THR A 214 3.50 -8.62 0.01
CA THR A 214 2.03 -8.52 0.00
C THR A 214 1.51 -7.76 1.22
N GLN A 215 0.23 -7.38 1.20
CA GLN A 215 -0.50 -6.73 2.31
C GLN A 215 -0.41 -7.47 3.66
N ASN A 216 -0.14 -8.79 3.64
CA ASN A 216 -0.05 -9.60 4.85
C ASN A 216 1.20 -9.32 5.71
N HIS A 217 2.17 -8.55 5.20
CA HIS A 217 3.38 -8.19 5.95
C HIS A 217 3.22 -6.94 6.82
N LEU A 218 2.20 -6.11 6.55
CA LEU A 218 1.89 -4.96 7.40
C LEU A 218 1.50 -5.45 8.80
N ALA A 219 2.21 -4.98 9.83
CA ALA A 219 2.16 -5.59 11.16
C ALA A 219 0.77 -5.57 11.81
N GLY A 220 0.42 -6.69 12.46
CA GLY A 220 -0.51 -6.74 13.59
C GLY A 220 -2.01 -6.55 13.31
N SER A 221 -2.43 -6.01 12.16
CA SER A 221 -3.86 -5.71 11.97
C SER A 221 -4.32 -5.58 10.51
N LYS A 222 -5.12 -6.56 10.07
CA LYS A 222 -6.00 -6.41 8.88
C LYS A 222 -6.97 -5.22 9.01
N LYS A 223 -7.26 -4.75 10.22
CA LYS A 223 -8.10 -3.55 10.43
C LYS A 223 -7.34 -2.28 10.08
N LEU A 224 -6.06 -2.16 10.43
CA LEU A 224 -5.23 -0.99 10.07
C LEU A 224 -5.14 -0.81 8.54
N TYR A 225 -4.98 -1.90 7.80
CA TYR A 225 -4.97 -1.89 6.33
C TYR A 225 -6.23 -1.27 5.69
N ASN A 226 -7.37 -1.29 6.39
CA ASN A 226 -8.60 -0.69 5.88
C ASN A 226 -8.63 0.85 6.01
N PHE A 227 -7.82 1.44 6.89
CA PHE A 227 -7.75 2.90 7.08
C PHE A 227 -6.83 3.61 6.08
N PHE A 228 -5.88 2.90 5.48
CA PHE A 228 -5.00 3.50 4.48
C PHE A 228 -5.70 3.59 3.12
N ASP A 229 -5.59 4.73 2.45
CA ASP A 229 -6.06 4.91 1.07
C ASP A 229 -5.06 4.22 0.12
N SER A 230 -3.78 4.61 0.24
CA SER A 230 -2.63 4.04 -0.48
C SER A 230 -1.65 3.35 0.50
N VAL A 231 -0.97 2.30 0.03
CA VAL A 231 0.03 1.56 0.82
C VAL A 231 1.16 1.15 -0.12
N PHE A 232 2.40 1.46 0.25
CA PHE A 232 3.59 0.98 -0.44
C PHE A 232 4.65 0.49 0.56
N ALA A 233 5.61 -0.27 0.05
CA ALA A 233 6.61 -0.94 0.86
C ALA A 233 8.00 -0.85 0.26
N ILE A 234 9.02 -0.82 1.14
CA ILE A 234 10.43 -0.93 0.75
C ILE A 234 10.91 -2.36 1.01
N GLY A 235 11.34 -3.04 -0.04
CA GLY A 235 12.04 -4.32 0.01
C GLY A 235 13.56 -4.16 -0.05
N MET A 236 14.28 -5.14 0.52
CA MET A 236 15.71 -5.31 0.27
C MET A 236 15.91 -6.24 -0.92
N SER A 237 16.76 -5.85 -1.86
CA SER A 237 17.15 -6.69 -2.99
C SER A 237 18.00 -7.88 -2.54
N ALA A 238 17.71 -9.07 -3.06
CA ALA A 238 18.60 -10.23 -2.93
C ALA A 238 19.80 -10.19 -3.89
N LYS A 239 19.77 -9.34 -4.94
CA LYS A 239 20.90 -9.13 -5.87
C LYS A 239 22.08 -8.43 -5.17
N ASP A 240 21.79 -7.41 -4.36
CA ASP A 240 22.78 -6.61 -3.62
C ASP A 240 22.13 -5.97 -2.38
N ASN A 241 22.79 -6.08 -1.22
CA ASN A 241 22.37 -5.48 0.05
C ASN A 241 22.35 -3.93 0.05
N ARG A 242 22.99 -3.27 -0.92
CA ARG A 242 22.91 -1.81 -1.16
C ARG A 242 21.57 -1.39 -1.80
N LEU A 243 20.97 -2.28 -2.58
CA LEU A 243 19.77 -1.99 -3.36
C LEU A 243 18.49 -2.15 -2.53
N ARG A 244 17.56 -1.24 -2.75
CA ARG A 244 16.18 -1.26 -2.23
C ARG A 244 15.23 -1.23 -3.40
N TYR A 245 14.07 -1.86 -3.26
CA TYR A 245 13.00 -1.75 -4.24
C TYR A 245 11.72 -1.25 -3.58
N ILE A 246 10.91 -0.47 -4.30
CA ILE A 246 9.64 0.07 -3.80
C ILE A 246 8.49 -0.50 -4.60
N LYS A 247 7.49 -1.02 -3.87
CA LYS A 247 6.31 -1.68 -4.43
C LYS A 247 5.02 -1.15 -3.81
N GLN A 248 4.04 -0.81 -4.65
CA GLN A 248 2.66 -0.56 -4.25
C GLN A 248 1.97 -1.85 -3.83
N VAL A 249 1.23 -1.77 -2.73
CA VAL A 249 0.46 -2.85 -2.12
C VAL A 249 -1.04 -2.51 -2.12
N LYS A 250 -1.38 -1.23 -1.98
CA LYS A 250 -2.73 -0.68 -2.08
C LYS A 250 -2.72 0.64 -2.84
N VAL A 251 -3.69 0.84 -3.72
CA VAL A 251 -3.94 2.10 -4.43
C VAL A 251 -5.44 2.38 -4.38
N ARG A 252 -5.83 3.63 -4.11
CA ARG A 252 -7.24 4.07 -4.10
C ARG A 252 -7.54 5.12 -5.17
N ALA A 253 -6.63 6.07 -5.36
CA ALA A 253 -6.62 7.00 -6.48
C ALA A 253 -5.55 6.60 -7.53
N GLY A 254 -5.86 6.73 -8.81
CA GLY A 254 -4.94 6.38 -9.90
C GLY A 254 -4.84 4.87 -10.17
N ALA A 255 -3.80 4.48 -10.92
CA ALA A 255 -3.53 3.10 -11.32
C ALA A 255 -2.44 2.46 -10.45
N PHE A 256 -2.47 1.14 -10.30
CA PHE A 256 -1.30 0.37 -9.83
C PHE A 256 -0.20 0.47 -10.88
N LYS A 257 0.78 1.35 -10.63
CA LYS A 257 1.93 1.59 -11.51
C LYS A 257 3.16 0.81 -11.06
N TYR A 258 3.30 0.58 -9.75
CA TYR A 258 4.50 0.00 -9.14
C TYR A 258 4.21 -1.35 -8.47
N ASP A 259 3.63 -2.28 -9.22
CA ASP A 259 3.25 -3.60 -8.73
C ASP A 259 4.41 -4.63 -8.78
N ALA A 260 4.10 -5.93 -8.75
CA ALA A 260 5.13 -6.98 -8.79
C ALA A 260 5.89 -7.05 -10.12
N SER A 261 5.36 -6.47 -11.20
CA SER A 261 5.98 -6.46 -12.54
C SER A 261 6.83 -5.22 -12.81
N ASN A 262 6.70 -4.17 -11.99
CA ASN A 262 7.32 -2.85 -12.23
C ASN A 262 7.70 -2.13 -10.92
N VAL A 263 8.56 -2.73 -10.10
CA VAL A 263 9.07 -2.08 -8.88
C VAL A 263 10.09 -0.98 -9.23
N LEU A 264 10.11 0.09 -8.43
CA LEU A 264 11.15 1.12 -8.50
C LEU A 264 12.41 0.63 -7.78
N VAL A 265 13.56 0.56 -8.46
CA VAL A 265 14.84 0.17 -7.86
C VAL A 265 15.65 1.41 -7.49
N TYR A 266 16.17 1.41 -6.27
CA TYR A 266 16.98 2.49 -5.69
C TYR A 266 18.23 1.96 -5.02
N GLU A 267 19.21 2.84 -4.88
CA GLU A 267 20.36 2.66 -4.00
C GLU A 267 20.37 3.77 -2.94
N ILE A 268 20.71 3.44 -1.70
CA ILE A 268 20.87 4.45 -0.64
C ILE A 268 22.32 4.94 -0.64
N ASP A 269 22.51 6.23 -0.88
CA ASP A 269 23.84 6.87 -0.87
C ASP A 269 23.76 8.29 -0.28
N LYS A 270 24.91 8.89 0.07
CA LYS A 270 25.03 10.26 0.58
C LYS A 270 25.74 11.15 -0.42
N GLU A 271 24.98 11.95 -1.16
CA GLU A 271 25.49 12.94 -2.11
C GLU A 271 25.45 14.33 -1.49
N GLN A 272 26.57 15.07 -1.49
CA GLN A 272 26.65 16.46 -0.99
C GLN A 272 26.06 16.64 0.43
N GLY A 273 26.30 15.64 1.29
CA GLY A 273 25.75 15.59 2.65
C GLY A 273 24.31 15.05 2.75
N PHE A 274 23.55 14.97 1.66
CA PHE A 274 22.18 14.45 1.63
C PHE A 274 22.16 12.92 1.48
N LEU A 275 21.86 12.20 2.56
CA LEU A 275 21.56 10.76 2.52
C LEU A 275 20.17 10.53 1.91
N LYS A 276 20.08 9.88 0.75
CA LYS A 276 18.84 9.73 -0.03
C LYS A 276 18.79 8.40 -0.81
N PHE A 277 17.63 8.12 -1.39
CA PHE A 277 17.40 7.05 -2.36
C PHE A 277 17.64 7.60 -3.77
N ASN A 278 18.69 7.10 -4.41
CA ASN A 278 19.03 7.39 -5.79
C ASN A 278 18.40 6.34 -6.71
N PHE A 279 17.55 6.79 -7.64
CA PHE A 279 16.90 5.91 -8.60
C PHE A 279 17.93 5.21 -9.49
N ARG A 280 17.69 3.93 -9.80
CA ARG A 280 18.53 3.11 -10.67
C ARG A 280 17.76 2.65 -11.90
N GLU A 281 16.69 1.89 -11.70
CA GLU A 281 15.93 1.27 -12.80
C GLU A 281 14.51 0.86 -12.38
N TYR A 282 13.73 0.41 -13.35
CA TYR A 282 12.50 -0.36 -13.12
C TYR A 282 12.83 -1.85 -13.30
N ALA A 283 12.29 -2.71 -12.44
CA ALA A 283 12.51 -4.16 -12.50
C ALA A 283 11.25 -4.93 -12.08
N THR A 284 11.26 -6.25 -12.22
CA THR A 284 10.25 -7.11 -11.56
C THR A 284 10.60 -7.32 -10.09
N GLU A 285 9.61 -7.56 -9.22
CA GLU A 285 9.91 -7.94 -7.84
C GLU A 285 10.64 -9.29 -7.77
N GLU A 286 10.29 -10.24 -8.64
CA GLU A 286 10.84 -11.60 -8.66
C GLU A 286 12.37 -11.62 -8.74
N GLU A 287 12.93 -10.78 -9.61
CA GLU A 287 14.38 -10.56 -9.74
C GLU A 287 15.08 -10.11 -8.45
N HIS A 288 14.36 -9.45 -7.54
CA HIS A 288 14.89 -8.98 -6.27
C HIS A 288 14.64 -9.96 -5.12
N LEU A 289 13.96 -11.08 -5.36
CA LEU A 289 13.76 -12.12 -4.36
C LEU A 289 14.95 -13.06 -4.29
N ARG A 290 15.18 -13.65 -3.12
CA ARG A 290 16.13 -14.75 -2.98
C ARG A 290 15.51 -16.00 -3.61
N HIS A 291 15.86 -16.28 -4.86
CA HIS A 291 15.66 -17.60 -5.42
C HIS A 291 16.33 -18.62 -4.49
N ARG A 292 15.54 -19.52 -3.89
CA ARG A 292 16.10 -20.77 -3.37
C ARG A 292 16.56 -21.54 -4.59
N GLU A 293 17.82 -21.96 -4.63
CA GLU A 293 18.39 -22.67 -5.77
C GLU A 293 17.47 -23.84 -6.16
N ALA A 294 16.78 -23.68 -7.30
CA ALA A 294 15.84 -24.70 -7.78
C ALA A 294 16.57 -26.02 -8.02
N GLN A 295 17.87 -25.96 -8.35
CA GLN A 295 18.77 -27.11 -8.44
C GLN A 295 18.93 -27.83 -7.09
N GLN A 296 19.33 -27.16 -6.00
CA GLN A 296 19.47 -27.84 -4.70
C GLN A 296 18.15 -28.45 -4.20
N ILE A 297 17.02 -27.75 -4.36
CA ILE A 297 15.72 -28.31 -3.95
C ILE A 297 15.35 -29.51 -4.81
N ASN A 298 15.51 -29.42 -6.14
CA ASN A 298 15.17 -30.51 -7.06
C ASN A 298 16.11 -31.72 -6.88
N GLU A 299 17.42 -31.53 -6.77
CA GLU A 299 18.38 -32.61 -6.48
C GLU A 299 18.10 -33.28 -5.14
N THR A 300 17.76 -32.51 -4.10
CA THR A 300 17.43 -33.07 -2.78
C THR A 300 16.09 -33.79 -2.80
N GLU A 301 15.06 -33.25 -3.46
CA GLU A 301 13.76 -33.94 -3.61
C GLU A 301 13.89 -35.20 -4.48
N ILE A 302 14.64 -35.17 -5.58
CA ILE A 302 14.98 -36.35 -6.41
C ILE A 302 15.67 -37.41 -5.55
N ARG A 303 16.73 -37.05 -4.82
CA ARG A 303 17.48 -37.98 -3.96
C ARG A 303 16.62 -38.58 -2.84
N VAL A 304 15.72 -37.79 -2.23
CA VAL A 304 14.73 -38.28 -1.25
C VAL A 304 13.78 -39.31 -1.90
N LEU A 305 13.33 -39.05 -3.13
CA LEU A 305 12.42 -39.95 -3.86
C LEU A 305 13.13 -41.21 -4.36
N GLU A 306 14.39 -41.14 -4.76
CA GLU A 306 15.20 -42.31 -5.13
C GLU A 306 15.45 -43.24 -3.93
N LEU A 307 15.89 -42.69 -2.79
CA LEU A 307 16.09 -43.46 -1.56
C LEU A 307 14.76 -44.05 -1.04
N SER A 308 13.64 -43.32 -1.22
CA SER A 308 12.30 -43.85 -0.93
C SER A 308 11.87 -44.98 -1.88
N LYS A 309 12.24 -44.93 -3.17
CA LYS A 309 12.00 -46.02 -4.13
C LYS A 309 12.84 -47.27 -3.84
N GLN A 310 14.04 -47.08 -3.28
CA GLN A 310 14.90 -48.16 -2.76
C GLN A 310 14.39 -48.77 -1.44
N GLY A 311 13.26 -48.29 -0.89
CA GLY A 311 12.62 -48.85 0.29
C GLY A 311 13.22 -48.40 1.63
N LEU A 312 14.07 -47.37 1.65
CA LEU A 312 14.60 -46.83 2.91
C LEU A 312 13.50 -46.15 3.73
N SER A 313 13.58 -46.29 5.06
CA SER A 313 12.66 -45.58 5.96
C SER A 313 12.95 -44.08 6.00
N CYS A 314 11.91 -43.25 6.22
CA CYS A 314 12.07 -41.79 6.30
C CYS A 314 13.07 -41.32 7.37
N ARG A 315 13.38 -42.15 8.38
CA ARG A 315 14.43 -41.88 9.37
C ARG A 315 15.82 -42.01 8.73
N LYS A 316 16.07 -43.09 7.99
CA LYS A 316 17.35 -43.34 7.35
C LYS A 316 17.61 -42.33 6.21
N ILE A 317 16.56 -41.99 5.45
CA ILE A 317 16.63 -40.92 4.44
C ILE A 317 16.98 -39.57 5.07
N ALA A 318 16.39 -39.22 6.23
CA ALA A 318 16.74 -37.99 6.96
C ALA A 318 18.21 -37.98 7.41
N GLU A 319 18.71 -39.10 7.93
CA GLU A 319 20.13 -39.28 8.32
C GLU A 319 21.08 -39.19 7.10
N GLU A 320 20.71 -39.73 5.93
CA GLU A 320 21.54 -39.71 4.70
C GLU A 320 21.45 -38.40 3.88
N THR A 321 20.41 -37.57 4.09
CA THR A 321 20.20 -36.30 3.35
C THR A 321 20.40 -35.05 4.20
N GLY A 322 20.61 -35.19 5.53
CA GLY A 322 20.71 -34.06 6.46
C GLY A 322 19.39 -33.31 6.69
N LEU A 323 18.26 -33.81 6.16
CA LEU A 323 16.94 -33.21 6.31
C LEU A 323 16.23 -33.63 7.59
N SER A 324 15.26 -32.83 8.04
CA SER A 324 14.35 -33.27 9.10
C SER A 324 13.43 -34.40 8.61
N LYS A 325 13.10 -35.35 9.50
CA LYS A 325 12.13 -36.43 9.23
C LYS A 325 10.78 -35.90 8.71
N SER A 326 10.34 -34.74 9.20
CA SER A 326 9.11 -34.07 8.77
C SER A 326 9.22 -33.53 7.34
N THR A 327 10.37 -32.98 6.97
CA THR A 327 10.66 -32.52 5.60
C THR A 327 10.61 -33.70 4.62
N VAL A 328 11.32 -34.79 4.94
CA VAL A 328 11.31 -36.03 4.14
C VAL A 328 9.90 -36.60 3.99
N GLY A 329 9.12 -36.65 5.07
CA GLY A 329 7.73 -37.14 5.03
C GLY A 329 6.82 -36.31 4.13
N ASN A 330 6.96 -34.98 4.15
CA ASN A 330 6.17 -34.07 3.31
C ASN A 330 6.51 -34.22 1.81
N ILE A 331 7.79 -34.40 1.46
CA ILE A 331 8.23 -34.62 0.06
C ILE A 331 7.63 -35.91 -0.49
N ILE A 332 7.76 -37.03 0.24
CA ILE A 332 7.24 -38.34 -0.19
C ILE A 332 5.71 -38.31 -0.30
N LYS A 333 5.01 -37.65 0.63
CA LYS A 333 3.55 -37.51 0.57
C LYS A 333 3.10 -36.72 -0.66
N ARG A 334 3.69 -35.54 -0.91
CA ARG A 334 3.37 -34.67 -2.05
C ARG A 334 3.54 -35.40 -3.39
N ASN A 335 4.62 -36.18 -3.54
CA ASN A 335 4.87 -36.94 -4.75
C ASN A 335 3.85 -38.07 -4.96
N LYS A 336 3.46 -38.80 -3.90
CA LYS A 336 2.39 -39.82 -4.00
C LYS A 336 1.05 -39.22 -4.42
N GLU A 337 0.68 -38.07 -3.85
CA GLU A 337 -0.56 -37.37 -4.21
C GLU A 337 -0.56 -36.95 -5.69
N GLN A 338 0.55 -36.40 -6.18
CA GLN A 338 0.72 -36.06 -7.61
C GLN A 338 0.63 -37.28 -8.53
N VAL A 339 1.30 -38.40 -8.20
CA VAL A 339 1.24 -39.63 -9.00
C VAL A 339 -0.18 -40.21 -9.04
N SER A 340 -0.93 -40.15 -7.93
CA SER A 340 -2.33 -40.59 -7.88
C SER A 340 -3.27 -39.70 -8.70
N THR A 341 -3.02 -38.38 -8.81
CA THR A 341 -3.85 -37.49 -9.63
C THR A 341 -3.67 -37.72 -11.13
N VAL A 342 -2.48 -38.10 -11.59
CA VAL A 342 -2.19 -38.35 -13.02
C VAL A 342 -2.82 -39.65 -13.53
N GLN A 343 -3.13 -40.61 -12.64
CA GLN A 343 -3.74 -41.89 -13.00
C GLN A 343 -5.28 -41.90 -13.02
N GLN A 344 -5.94 -40.75 -12.82
CA GLN A 344 -7.41 -40.64 -12.70
C GLN A 344 -8.08 -39.71 -13.74
N THR A 345 -7.46 -39.47 -14.89
CA THR A 345 -8.12 -38.78 -16.02
C THR A 345 -9.04 -39.75 -16.79
N PRO A 346 -10.36 -39.49 -16.89
CA PRO A 346 -11.25 -40.31 -17.73
C PRO A 346 -11.03 -40.03 -19.22
N ILE A 347 -11.16 -41.06 -20.05
CA ILE A 347 -11.20 -40.93 -21.51
C ILE A 347 -12.57 -40.34 -21.91
N PRO A 348 -12.65 -39.26 -22.71
CA PRO A 348 -13.92 -38.74 -23.21
C PRO A 348 -14.51 -39.63 -24.30
N ASP A 349 -15.81 -39.91 -24.21
CA ASP A 349 -16.57 -40.64 -25.23
C ASP A 349 -16.72 -39.84 -26.54
N GLY A 350 -16.52 -40.55 -27.65
CA GLY A 350 -17.35 -40.44 -28.85
C GLY A 350 -17.14 -39.25 -29.81
N GLN A 351 -16.60 -39.57 -30.98
CA GLN A 351 -17.20 -39.09 -32.23
C GLN A 351 -17.02 -40.12 -33.36
N MET A 352 -18.10 -40.30 -34.12
CA MET A 352 -18.11 -41.12 -35.34
C MET A 352 -17.45 -40.36 -36.47
N ASP A 353 -16.67 -41.04 -37.32
CA ASP A 353 -16.57 -40.67 -38.73
C ASP A 353 -16.52 -41.91 -39.62
N SER A 354 -17.04 -41.77 -40.83
CA SER A 354 -17.46 -42.86 -41.69
C SER A 354 -16.60 -42.98 -42.96
N GLY A 355 -15.88 -44.09 -43.07
CA GLY A 355 -15.60 -44.78 -44.33
C GLY A 355 -14.51 -44.20 -45.23
N GLN A 356 -13.49 -45.02 -45.49
CA GLN A 356 -13.19 -45.44 -46.87
C GLN A 356 -12.46 -46.79 -46.93
N THR A 357 -12.56 -47.44 -48.08
CA THR A 357 -12.35 -48.88 -48.29
C THR A 357 -11.00 -49.21 -48.92
N GLN A 358 -10.35 -50.29 -48.46
CA GLN A 358 -9.49 -51.25 -49.22
C GLN A 358 -8.92 -52.25 -48.19
N GLN A 359 -9.35 -53.53 -48.09
CA GLN A 359 -8.93 -54.67 -48.96
C GLN A 359 -7.41 -54.68 -49.18
N GLU A 360 -6.63 -55.62 -48.64
CA GLU A 360 -6.64 -57.04 -49.05
C GLU A 360 -5.89 -58.01 -48.09
N ASN A 361 -6.24 -59.31 -48.21
CA ASN A 361 -5.43 -60.53 -48.01
C ASN A 361 -4.83 -60.89 -46.63
N GLU A 362 -5.61 -61.65 -45.86
CA GLU A 362 -5.11 -62.89 -45.22
C GLU A 362 -4.87 -63.97 -46.31
N PRO A 363 -4.05 -65.02 -46.09
CA PRO A 363 -4.51 -66.14 -45.26
C PRO A 363 -3.45 -66.82 -44.35
N THR A 364 -3.90 -67.16 -43.15
CA THR A 364 -3.92 -68.52 -42.55
C THR A 364 -2.73 -69.49 -42.78
N LEU A 365 -2.21 -70.10 -41.71
CA LEU A 365 -2.15 -71.58 -41.54
C LEU A 365 -1.58 -72.05 -40.17
N LEU A 366 -2.42 -72.86 -39.48
CA LEU A 366 -2.14 -73.88 -38.44
C LEU A 366 -1.55 -73.43 -37.09
#